data_AF-S8CW14-F1
#
_entry.id   AF-S8CW14-F1
#
_cell.length_a   1.000
_cell.length_b   1.000
_cell.length_c   1.000
_cell.angle_alpha   90.00
_cell.angle_beta   90.00
_cell.angle_gamma   90.00
#
_symmetry.space_group_name_H-M   'P 1'
#
loop_
_entity.id
_entity.type
_entity.pdbx_description
1 polymer ?
#
loop_
_entity_poly.entity_id
_entity_poly.type
_entity_poly.pdbx_seq_one_letter_code
_entity_poly.pdbx_strand_id
1 'polypeptide(L)'
;LHHHHHHQQLQYSGDQSTGERFPQWSSQETRDFLMIRAEHEPDFMKTKHNKLLWELISSRMKEKGYFRTPDQCKCKWKNLVTRFKGCDGLEGQQVQFPFYNEVQAILGSRIMWSESSTKKKLSSSSSSSDEDTPSNSIRQRKKKKKKTQAQQSSNEVAAMIKDTMEGLMKQQMQMEMQWMKALEERRAMEMEWRKKMEDLERERAAMERTWREKEEQRRIREEARAERRDALITILLNNLAR
;
A
#
# COMPACT_ATOMS: atom_id res chain seq x y z
N LEU A 1 3.28 32.00 -64.32
CA LEU A 1 4.32 32.05 -63.27
C LEU A 1 3.64 32.29 -61.92
N HIS A 2 3.50 31.25 -61.10
CA HIS A 2 2.96 31.36 -59.74
C HIS A 2 4.13 31.50 -58.75
N HIS A 3 4.33 32.69 -58.19
CA HIS A 3 5.26 32.91 -57.08
C HIS A 3 4.47 32.98 -55.76
N HIS A 4 4.53 31.90 -54.98
CA HIS A 4 4.12 31.89 -53.57
C HIS A 4 5.15 32.67 -52.74
N HIS A 5 4.74 33.78 -52.13
CA HIS A 5 5.52 34.47 -51.12
C HIS A 5 5.29 33.83 -49.75
N HIS A 6 6.39 33.39 -49.15
CA HIS A 6 6.49 32.76 -47.85
C HIS A 6 6.36 33.83 -46.75
N HIS A 7 5.22 33.87 -46.03
CA HIS A 7 5.07 34.71 -44.85
C HIS A 7 5.49 33.91 -43.60
N GLN A 8 6.72 34.15 -43.15
CA GLN A 8 7.26 33.66 -41.90
C GLN A 8 6.71 34.53 -40.75
N GLN A 9 5.81 33.97 -39.95
CA GLN A 9 5.42 34.54 -38.65
C GLN A 9 6.15 33.78 -37.53
N LEU A 10 7.25 34.37 -37.06
CA LEU A 10 7.77 34.13 -35.72
C LEU A 10 6.87 34.89 -34.74
N GLN A 11 6.13 34.17 -33.89
CA GLN A 11 5.57 34.76 -32.67
C GLN A 11 5.91 33.91 -31.45
N TYR A 12 6.73 34.54 -30.63
CA TYR A 12 7.17 34.24 -29.28
C TYR A 12 5.99 33.78 -28.40
N SER A 13 6.00 32.52 -27.94
CA SER A 13 5.02 32.02 -26.97
C SER A 13 5.64 32.15 -25.57
N GLY A 14 5.08 33.09 -24.82
CA GLY A 14 5.52 33.46 -23.48
C GLY A 14 5.36 32.36 -22.44
N ASP A 15 6.30 32.42 -21.52
CA ASP A 15 6.24 31.87 -20.17
C ASP A 15 4.90 32.21 -19.48
N GLN A 16 4.19 31.16 -19.06
CA GLN A 16 3.22 31.24 -17.97
C GLN A 16 3.41 30.03 -17.05
N SER A 17 4.17 30.26 -15.99
CA SER A 17 4.12 29.53 -14.74
C SER A 17 2.70 29.53 -14.15
N THR A 18 2.05 28.37 -14.07
CA THR A 18 0.92 28.15 -13.16
C THR A 18 1.01 26.78 -12.48
N GLY A 19 1.40 26.80 -11.20
CA GLY A 19 1.03 25.79 -10.21
C GLY A 19 1.79 24.47 -10.31
N GLU A 20 2.47 24.13 -9.21
CA GLU A 20 3.07 22.84 -8.91
C GLU A 20 2.02 21.72 -8.82
N ARG A 21 1.32 21.44 -9.92
CA ARG A 21 0.65 20.16 -10.15
C ARG A 21 1.70 19.24 -10.72
N PHE A 22 2.22 18.34 -9.89
CA PHE A 22 3.10 17.27 -10.34
C PHE A 22 2.52 16.62 -11.60
N PRO A 23 3.29 16.50 -12.69
CA PRO A 23 2.76 15.96 -13.95
C PRO A 23 2.20 14.56 -13.71
N GLN A 24 0.95 14.33 -14.10
CA GLN A 24 0.35 13.00 -14.05
C GLN A 24 1.16 12.06 -14.96
N TRP A 25 1.50 10.87 -14.46
CA TRP A 25 2.26 9.90 -15.24
C TRP A 25 1.45 9.46 -16.45
N SER A 26 1.95 9.72 -17.66
CA SER A 26 1.29 9.24 -18.87
C SER A 26 1.44 7.72 -19.02
N SER A 27 0.60 7.10 -19.83
CA SER A 27 0.70 5.66 -20.09
C SER A 27 2.01 5.29 -20.77
N GLN A 28 2.47 6.13 -21.71
CA GLN A 28 3.75 5.93 -22.40
C GLN A 28 4.93 6.09 -21.44
N GLU A 29 4.94 7.15 -20.65
CA GLU A 29 5.95 7.38 -19.61
C GLU A 29 6.02 6.21 -18.60
N THR A 30 4.87 5.65 -18.23
CA THR A 30 4.83 4.50 -17.31
C THR A 30 5.40 3.24 -17.97
N ARG A 31 5.17 3.00 -19.27
CA ARG A 31 5.79 1.89 -20.01
C ARG A 31 7.30 2.05 -20.10
N ASP A 32 7.78 3.25 -20.44
CA ASP A 32 9.20 3.53 -20.53
C ASP A 32 9.90 3.38 -19.18
N PHE A 33 9.25 3.80 -18.09
CA PHE A 33 9.70 3.55 -16.74
C PHE A 33 9.82 2.06 -16.41
N LEU A 34 8.80 1.27 -16.74
CA LEU A 34 8.80 -0.18 -16.49
C LEU A 34 9.90 -0.89 -17.27
N MET A 35 10.15 -0.47 -18.52
CA MET A 35 11.24 -1.00 -19.34
C MET A 35 12.61 -0.74 -18.70
N ILE A 36 12.89 0.50 -18.28
CA ILE A 36 14.13 0.84 -17.56
C ILE A 36 14.23 0.06 -16.25
N ARG A 37 13.12 -0.06 -15.52
CA ARG A 37 13.08 -0.80 -14.25
C ARG A 37 13.37 -2.29 -14.44
N ALA A 38 12.91 -2.89 -15.56
CA ALA A 38 13.17 -4.28 -15.92
C ALA A 38 14.65 -4.52 -16.21
N GLU A 39 15.29 -3.63 -16.99
CA GLU A 39 16.73 -3.68 -17.30
C GLU A 39 17.58 -3.74 -16.03
N HIS A 40 17.20 -2.97 -15.01
CA HIS A 40 17.93 -2.88 -13.74
C HIS A 40 17.45 -3.84 -12.64
N GLU A 41 16.37 -4.63 -12.82
CA GLU A 41 15.87 -5.56 -11.77
C GLU A 41 16.93 -6.51 -11.22
N PRO A 42 17.84 -7.11 -12.02
CA PRO A 42 18.89 -7.96 -11.49
C PRO A 42 19.79 -7.25 -10.47
N ASP A 43 20.06 -5.96 -10.66
CA ASP A 43 20.92 -5.18 -9.77
C ASP A 43 20.21 -4.81 -8.46
N PHE A 44 18.88 -4.61 -8.53
CA PHE A 44 18.05 -4.47 -7.33
C PHE A 44 18.04 -5.72 -6.44
N MET A 45 18.36 -6.90 -6.97
CA MET A 45 18.46 -8.14 -6.19
C MET A 45 19.84 -8.32 -5.55
N LYS A 46 20.89 -7.74 -6.12
CA LYS A 46 22.28 -7.92 -5.66
C LYS A 46 22.64 -7.01 -4.49
N THR A 47 21.92 -5.92 -4.27
CA THR A 47 22.33 -4.88 -3.32
C THR A 47 21.22 -4.54 -2.30
N LYS A 48 21.60 -4.33 -1.04
CA LYS A 48 20.68 -3.91 0.03
C LYS A 48 20.39 -2.40 0.02
N HIS A 49 21.27 -1.60 -0.56
CA HIS A 49 21.16 -0.14 -0.67
C HIS A 49 20.93 0.31 -2.11
N ASN A 50 19.68 0.64 -2.43
CA ASN A 50 19.25 0.90 -3.81
C ASN A 50 19.22 2.38 -4.20
N LYS A 51 19.82 3.28 -3.40
CA LYS A 51 19.78 4.73 -3.64
C LYS A 51 20.33 5.09 -5.02
N LEU A 52 21.53 4.59 -5.34
CA LEU A 52 22.18 4.83 -6.63
C LEU A 52 21.39 4.23 -7.81
N LEU A 53 20.70 3.11 -7.60
CA LEU A 53 19.85 2.52 -8.64
C LEU A 53 18.64 3.40 -8.97
N TRP A 54 18.06 4.06 -7.97
CA TRP A 54 16.97 5.02 -8.21
C TRP A 54 17.48 6.30 -8.90
N GLU A 55 18.69 6.75 -8.58
CA GLU A 55 19.36 7.85 -9.29
C GLU A 55 19.64 7.49 -10.76
N LEU A 56 20.09 6.26 -11.02
CA LEU A 56 20.29 5.74 -12.37
C LEU A 56 18.98 5.66 -13.17
N ILE A 57 17.92 5.11 -12.57
CA ILE A 57 16.59 5.06 -13.22
C ILE A 57 16.08 6.47 -13.52
N SER A 58 16.21 7.41 -12.59
CA SER A 58 15.83 8.81 -12.79
C SER A 58 16.62 9.45 -13.95
N SER A 59 17.92 9.14 -14.06
CA SER A 59 18.77 9.63 -15.14
C SER A 59 18.34 9.06 -16.50
N ARG A 60 18.08 7.74 -16.60
CA ARG A 60 17.55 7.10 -17.81
C ARG A 60 16.17 7.61 -18.22
N MET A 61 15.32 7.94 -17.25
CA MET A 61 14.03 8.60 -17.51
C MET A 61 14.22 10.00 -18.10
N LYS A 62 15.19 10.76 -17.59
CA LYS A 62 15.54 12.09 -18.11
C LYS A 62 16.07 12.05 -19.54
N GLU A 63 16.87 11.04 -19.89
CA GLU A 63 17.34 10.80 -21.27
C GLU A 63 16.18 10.57 -22.24
N LYS A 64 15.09 9.94 -21.79
CA LYS A 64 13.85 9.78 -22.56
C LYS A 64 12.94 11.02 -22.57
N GLY A 65 13.37 12.13 -21.96
CA GLY A 65 12.62 13.39 -21.87
C GLY A 65 11.66 13.49 -20.68
N TYR A 66 11.72 12.55 -19.74
CA TYR A 66 10.86 12.53 -18.54
C TYR A 66 11.63 12.99 -17.31
N PHE A 67 11.34 14.20 -16.83
CA PHE A 67 11.99 14.79 -15.65
C PHE A 67 11.35 14.28 -14.35
N ARG A 68 11.76 13.08 -13.92
CA ARG A 68 11.29 12.47 -12.66
C ARG A 68 12.44 12.30 -11.68
N THR A 69 12.23 12.70 -10.43
CA THR A 69 13.22 12.52 -9.36
C THR A 69 13.32 11.05 -8.95
N PRO A 70 14.45 10.62 -8.33
CA PRO A 70 14.61 9.24 -7.85
C PRO A 70 13.47 8.81 -6.89
N ASP A 71 13.02 9.72 -6.03
CA ASP A 71 11.93 9.46 -5.09
C ASP A 71 10.57 9.32 -5.79
N GLN A 72 10.31 10.08 -6.85
CA GLN A 72 9.10 9.93 -7.67
C GLN A 72 9.09 8.57 -8.37
N CYS A 73 10.22 8.16 -8.96
CA CYS A 73 10.39 6.84 -9.56
C CYS A 73 10.15 5.70 -8.55
N LYS A 74 10.73 5.82 -7.35
CA LYS A 74 10.53 4.86 -6.26
C LYS A 74 9.06 4.80 -5.81
N CYS A 75 8.40 5.94 -5.63
CA CYS A 75 6.99 6.01 -5.28
C CYS A 75 6.10 5.40 -6.36
N LYS A 76 6.39 5.68 -7.65
CA LYS A 76 5.68 5.11 -8.79
C LYS A 76 5.80 3.59 -8.82
N TRP A 77 7.00 3.04 -8.64
CA TRP A 77 7.21 1.60 -8.54
C TRP A 77 6.41 0.98 -7.39
N LYS A 78 6.48 1.56 -6.19
CA LYS A 78 5.70 1.10 -5.04
C LYS A 78 4.21 1.02 -5.37
N ASN A 79 3.65 2.07 -5.98
CA ASN A 79 2.24 2.11 -6.36
C ASN A 79 1.88 1.04 -7.41
N LEU A 80 2.74 0.81 -8.41
CA LEU A 80 2.54 -0.23 -9.43
C LEU A 80 2.54 -1.64 -8.79
N VAL A 81 3.50 -1.92 -7.90
CA VAL A 81 3.58 -3.19 -7.18
C VAL A 81 2.38 -3.40 -6.25
N THR A 82 1.95 -2.36 -5.54
CA THR A 82 0.76 -2.44 -4.67
C THR A 82 -0.50 -2.75 -5.48
N ARG A 83 -0.69 -2.11 -6.64
CA ARG A 83 -1.82 -2.40 -7.53
C ARG A 83 -1.76 -3.81 -8.10
N PHE A 84 -0.57 -4.26 -8.53
CA PHE A 84 -0.34 -5.62 -9.00
C PHE A 84 -0.75 -6.67 -7.94
N LYS A 85 -0.26 -6.52 -6.69
CA LYS A 85 -0.62 -7.42 -5.58
C LYS A 85 -2.11 -7.38 -5.22
N GLY A 86 -2.76 -6.24 -5.37
CA GLY A 86 -4.21 -6.10 -5.17
C GLY A 86 -5.06 -6.83 -6.23
N CYS A 87 -4.48 -7.15 -7.39
CA CYS A 87 -5.16 -7.90 -8.45
C CYS A 87 -5.00 -9.42 -8.30
N ASP A 88 -3.99 -9.89 -7.56
CA ASP A 88 -3.62 -11.31 -7.44
C ASP A 88 -4.56 -12.10 -6.50
N GLY A 89 -5.35 -11.42 -5.66
CA GLY A 89 -6.28 -12.03 -4.69
C GLY A 89 -7.73 -12.17 -5.17
N LEU A 90 -8.04 -11.75 -6.40
CA LEU A 90 -9.38 -11.79 -6.98
C LEU A 90 -9.38 -12.73 -8.19
N GLU A 91 -9.31 -14.04 -7.94
CA GLU A 91 -9.54 -15.06 -8.97
C GLU A 91 -10.88 -14.79 -9.66
N GLY A 92 -10.82 -14.37 -10.94
CA GLY A 92 -11.99 -14.31 -11.80
C GLY A 92 -12.43 -12.92 -12.27
N GLN A 93 -11.81 -11.83 -11.82
CA GLN A 93 -12.00 -10.54 -12.44
C GLN A 93 -10.64 -10.09 -12.99
N GLN A 94 -10.44 -10.16 -14.31
CA GLN A 94 -9.30 -9.51 -14.95
C GLN A 94 -9.40 -8.01 -14.67
N VAL A 95 -8.86 -7.59 -13.53
CA VAL A 95 -8.89 -6.23 -13.06
C VAL A 95 -8.08 -5.40 -14.03
N GLN A 96 -8.70 -4.35 -14.58
CA GLN A 96 -8.17 -3.40 -15.54
C GLN A 96 -6.90 -2.69 -15.04
N PHE A 97 -5.78 -3.41 -14.99
CA PHE A 97 -4.46 -2.84 -14.74
C PHE A 97 -3.66 -2.95 -16.04
N PRO A 98 -3.57 -1.86 -16.83
CA PRO A 98 -2.91 -1.87 -18.14
C PRO A 98 -1.43 -2.26 -18.14
N PHE A 99 -0.80 -2.33 -16.96
CA PHE A 99 0.61 -2.65 -16.79
C PHE A 99 0.83 -3.98 -16.04
N TYR A 100 -0.20 -4.82 -15.92
CA TYR A 100 -0.13 -6.05 -15.15
C TYR A 100 0.96 -6.97 -15.68
N ASN A 101 0.97 -7.22 -17.00
CA ASN A 101 1.91 -8.13 -17.64
C ASN A 101 3.36 -7.65 -17.51
N GLU A 102 3.61 -6.35 -17.70
CA GLU A 102 4.94 -5.77 -17.58
C GLU A 102 5.45 -5.83 -16.13
N VAL A 103 4.60 -5.55 -15.15
CA VAL A 103 4.96 -5.67 -13.73
C VAL A 103 5.16 -7.14 -13.34
N GLN A 104 4.31 -8.05 -13.86
CA GLN A 104 4.42 -9.49 -13.65
C GLN A 104 5.71 -10.04 -14.26
N ALA A 105 6.14 -9.59 -15.43
CA ALA A 105 7.39 -10.03 -16.04
C ALA A 105 8.62 -9.66 -15.17
N ILE A 106 8.59 -8.47 -14.58
CA ILE A 106 9.65 -7.99 -13.69
C ILE A 106 9.64 -8.74 -12.35
N LEU A 107 8.46 -8.96 -11.76
CA LEU A 107 8.30 -9.61 -10.46
C LEU A 107 8.26 -11.14 -10.51
N GLY A 108 7.89 -11.74 -11.64
CA GLY A 108 7.78 -13.19 -11.81
C GLY A 108 9.11 -13.89 -11.62
N SER A 109 10.19 -13.23 -12.03
CA SER A 109 11.57 -13.64 -11.73
C SER A 109 11.86 -13.68 -10.21
N ARG A 110 11.13 -12.92 -9.38
CA ARG A 110 11.26 -12.91 -7.90
C ARG A 110 10.41 -14.00 -7.25
N ILE A 111 9.20 -14.27 -7.77
CA ILE A 111 8.26 -15.26 -7.21
C ILE A 111 8.80 -16.69 -7.41
N MET A 112 9.41 -16.96 -8.57
CA MET A 112 10.06 -18.25 -8.86
C MET A 112 11.22 -18.58 -7.90
N TRP A 113 11.90 -17.57 -7.35
CA TRP A 113 12.96 -17.75 -6.33
C TRP A 113 12.39 -17.88 -4.91
N SER A 114 11.19 -17.36 -4.66
CA SER A 114 10.50 -17.49 -3.37
C SER A 114 9.79 -18.84 -3.21
N GLU A 115 9.30 -19.45 -4.29
CA GLU A 115 8.65 -20.77 -4.24
C GLU A 115 9.60 -21.94 -4.01
N SER A 116 10.92 -21.78 -4.20
CA SER A 116 11.91 -22.81 -3.83
C SER A 116 12.11 -22.97 -2.32
N SER A 117 11.51 -22.11 -1.48
CA SER A 117 11.62 -22.19 -0.02
C SER A 117 10.35 -22.72 0.69
N THR A 118 9.26 -23.00 -0.04
CA THR A 118 8.00 -23.44 0.56
C THR A 118 7.29 -24.52 -0.25
N LYS A 119 7.95 -25.66 -0.50
CA LYS A 119 7.29 -26.91 -0.90
C LYS A 119 7.87 -28.11 -0.13
N LYS A 120 7.42 -28.30 1.10
CA LYS A 120 7.30 -29.62 1.74
C LYS A 120 6.03 -29.69 2.59
N LYS A 121 5.32 -30.80 2.42
CA LYS A 121 4.04 -31.25 3.00
C LYS A 121 2.78 -30.71 2.30
N LEU A 122 2.31 -31.44 1.27
CA LEU A 122 1.41 -32.62 1.34
C LEU A 122 0.04 -32.22 1.92
N SER A 123 -1.03 -32.09 1.13
CA SER A 123 -1.78 -33.12 0.39
C SER A 123 -2.40 -34.21 1.28
N SER A 124 -3.74 -34.25 1.23
CA SER A 124 -4.66 -35.36 1.57
C SER A 124 -4.82 -35.72 3.05
N SER A 125 -5.97 -36.06 3.62
CA SER A 125 -7.41 -35.94 3.32
C SER A 125 -8.13 -36.68 4.46
N SER A 126 -9.26 -36.15 4.92
CA SER A 126 -10.46 -36.87 5.41
C SER A 126 -10.35 -38.05 6.40
N SER A 127 -10.90 -37.83 7.62
CA SER A 127 -12.04 -38.54 8.23
C SER A 127 -12.22 -40.05 7.98
N SER A 128 -12.21 -40.87 9.06
CA SER A 128 -13.33 -41.77 9.41
C SER A 128 -13.07 -42.49 10.74
N SER A 129 -14.13 -42.60 11.54
CA SER A 129 -14.30 -43.43 12.75
C SER A 129 -14.16 -44.92 12.46
N ASP A 130 -13.79 -45.72 13.47
CA ASP A 130 -14.34 -47.07 13.71
C ASP A 130 -14.04 -47.58 15.14
N GLU A 131 -14.99 -48.33 15.67
CA GLU A 131 -15.17 -48.81 17.04
C GLU A 131 -14.48 -50.16 17.36
N ASP A 132 -14.26 -50.36 18.66
CA ASP A 132 -14.22 -51.55 19.53
C ASP A 132 -13.83 -53.00 19.09
N THR A 133 -12.89 -53.54 19.90
CA THR A 133 -12.83 -54.86 20.59
C THR A 133 -13.00 -56.19 19.82
N PRO A 134 -12.11 -57.17 20.09
CA PRO A 134 -12.59 -58.47 20.57
C PRO A 134 -11.81 -59.06 21.77
N SER A 135 -12.53 -59.97 22.44
CA SER A 135 -12.29 -60.57 23.75
C SER A 135 -11.38 -61.82 23.75
N ASN A 136 -10.62 -61.95 24.84
CA ASN A 136 -10.23 -63.18 25.58
C ASN A 136 -9.36 -64.28 24.93
N SER A 137 -8.18 -64.55 25.52
CA SER A 137 -7.90 -65.88 26.11
C SER A 137 -6.63 -65.97 26.96
N ILE A 138 -6.75 -66.86 27.94
CA ILE A 138 -5.86 -67.21 29.05
C ILE A 138 -4.53 -67.84 28.61
N ARG A 139 -3.43 -67.50 29.31
CA ARG A 139 -2.38 -68.50 29.68
C ARG A 139 -1.44 -67.99 30.77
N GLN A 140 -1.52 -68.62 31.95
CA GLN A 140 -0.53 -68.50 33.00
C GLN A 140 0.80 -69.16 32.60
N ARG A 141 1.93 -68.57 32.99
CA ARG A 141 3.13 -69.32 33.43
C ARG A 141 4.03 -68.46 34.33
N LYS A 142 4.26 -68.98 35.54
CA LYS A 142 5.23 -68.50 36.54
C LYS A 142 6.65 -68.46 35.97
N LYS A 143 7.44 -67.43 36.34
CA LYS A 143 8.81 -67.59 36.89
C LYS A 143 9.44 -66.25 37.33
N LYS A 144 9.90 -66.26 38.60
CA LYS A 144 11.15 -65.71 39.16
C LYS A 144 11.49 -64.21 38.97
N LYS A 145 11.56 -63.55 40.15
CA LYS A 145 12.69 -62.78 40.71
C LYS A 145 13.33 -61.67 39.85
N LYS A 146 13.35 -60.47 40.46
CA LYS A 146 14.40 -59.44 40.44
C LYS A 146 14.18 -58.28 39.45
N LYS A 147 13.72 -57.12 39.97
CA LYS A 147 14.41 -55.80 39.93
C LYS A 147 13.44 -54.66 40.28
N THR A 148 13.61 -54.12 41.47
CA THR A 148 13.27 -52.73 41.81
C THR A 148 14.25 -51.80 41.09
N GLN A 149 14.05 -51.49 39.81
CA GLN A 149 14.78 -50.42 39.10
C GLN A 149 14.22 -50.05 37.70
N ALA A 150 12.90 -50.12 37.48
CA ALA A 150 12.28 -49.73 36.18
C ALA A 150 11.11 -48.74 36.33
N GLN A 151 10.58 -48.54 37.54
CA GLN A 151 9.42 -47.68 37.76
C GLN A 151 9.78 -46.18 37.88
N GLN A 152 11.02 -45.84 38.25
CA GLN A 152 11.47 -44.45 38.40
C GLN A 152 11.72 -43.77 37.04
N SER A 153 12.31 -44.47 36.06
CA SER A 153 12.62 -43.84 34.76
C SER A 153 11.40 -43.63 33.87
N SER A 154 10.33 -44.42 34.03
CA SER A 154 9.06 -44.21 33.31
C SER A 154 8.31 -42.96 33.79
N ASN A 155 8.44 -42.61 35.07
CA ASN A 155 7.86 -41.37 35.62
C ASN A 155 8.69 -40.14 35.25
N GLU A 156 10.02 -40.27 35.13
CA GLU A 156 10.90 -39.18 34.67
C GLU A 156 10.63 -38.81 33.21
N VAL A 157 10.47 -39.81 32.32
CA VAL A 157 10.15 -39.55 30.91
C VAL A 157 8.76 -38.93 30.77
N ALA A 158 7.76 -39.37 31.56
CA ALA A 158 6.43 -38.75 31.58
C ALA A 158 6.45 -37.32 32.12
N ALA A 159 7.24 -37.04 33.16
CA ALA A 159 7.45 -35.70 33.69
C ALA A 159 8.16 -34.79 32.68
N MET A 160 9.16 -35.32 31.96
CA MET A 160 9.89 -34.58 30.92
C MET A 160 8.99 -34.27 29.72
N ILE A 161 8.14 -35.21 29.30
CA ILE A 161 7.14 -34.96 28.25
C ILE A 161 6.13 -33.89 28.71
N LYS A 162 5.66 -33.95 29.96
CA LYS A 162 4.75 -32.94 30.52
C LYS A 162 5.41 -31.55 30.57
N ASP A 163 6.68 -31.48 30.97
CA ASP A 163 7.46 -30.24 31.00
C ASP A 163 7.71 -29.67 29.59
N THR A 164 7.97 -30.54 28.60
CA THR A 164 8.06 -30.10 27.19
C THR A 164 6.73 -29.57 26.65
N MET A 165 5.60 -30.19 26.99
CA MET A 165 4.28 -29.74 26.56
C MET A 165 3.88 -28.42 27.23
N GLU A 166 4.18 -28.26 28.51
CA GLU A 166 4.04 -26.99 29.22
C GLU A 166 4.95 -25.89 28.63
N GLY A 167 6.17 -26.27 28.21
CA GLY A 167 7.09 -25.39 27.48
C GLY A 167 6.53 -24.92 26.14
N LEU A 168 5.93 -25.84 25.36
CA LEU A 168 5.28 -25.52 24.09
C LEU A 168 4.07 -24.61 24.29
N MET A 169 3.23 -24.86 25.30
CA MET A 169 2.09 -24.00 25.63
C MET A 169 2.54 -22.59 26.04
N LYS A 170 3.60 -22.47 26.84
CA LYS A 170 4.19 -21.17 27.20
C LYS A 170 4.75 -20.45 25.97
N GLN A 171 5.41 -21.17 25.07
CA GLN A 171 5.96 -20.62 23.84
C GLN A 171 4.83 -20.11 22.90
N GLN A 172 3.74 -20.86 22.78
CA GLN A 172 2.56 -20.46 22.02
C GLN A 172 1.94 -19.17 22.59
N MET A 173 1.71 -19.14 23.91
CA MET A 173 1.10 -17.98 24.57
C MET A 173 1.98 -16.72 24.48
N GLN A 174 3.31 -16.86 24.56
CA GLN A 174 4.23 -15.74 24.34
C GLN A 174 4.18 -15.21 22.92
N MET A 175 4.12 -16.10 21.93
CA MET A 175 3.99 -15.71 20.53
C MET A 175 2.66 -14.98 20.29
N GLU A 176 1.56 -15.51 20.80
CA GLU A 176 0.24 -14.88 20.70
C GLU A 176 0.21 -13.51 21.39
N MET A 177 0.82 -13.39 22.57
CA MET A 177 0.90 -12.10 23.28
C MET A 177 1.71 -11.07 22.50
N GLN A 178 2.84 -11.46 21.89
CA GLN A 178 3.61 -10.56 21.03
C GLN A 178 2.84 -10.15 19.77
N TRP A 179 2.12 -11.10 19.16
CA TRP A 179 1.27 -10.83 17.99
C TRP A 179 0.13 -9.87 18.33
N MET A 180 -0.56 -10.10 19.46
CA MET A 180 -1.63 -9.22 19.94
C MET A 180 -1.12 -7.83 20.28
N LYS A 181 0.02 -7.74 20.98
CA LYS A 181 0.66 -6.45 21.29
C LYS A 181 1.05 -5.69 20.02
N ALA A 182 1.64 -6.36 19.03
CA ALA A 182 1.99 -5.75 17.75
C ALA A 182 0.75 -5.26 16.99
N LEU A 183 -0.36 -6.01 17.04
CA LEU A 183 -1.64 -5.61 16.44
C LEU A 183 -2.25 -4.40 17.16
N GLU A 184 -2.19 -4.36 18.48
CA GLU A 184 -2.66 -3.23 19.29
C GLU A 184 -1.83 -1.98 19.07
N GLU A 185 -0.49 -2.10 19.04
CA GLU A 185 0.41 -1.00 18.68
C GLU A 185 0.11 -0.48 17.27
N ARG A 186 -0.17 -1.39 16.32
CA ARG A 186 -0.56 -1.01 14.96
C ARG A 186 -1.88 -0.24 14.92
N ARG A 187 -2.89 -0.69 15.69
CA ARG A 187 -4.18 0.01 15.82
C ARG A 187 -4.02 1.37 16.50
N ALA A 188 -3.19 1.45 17.54
CA ALA A 188 -2.90 2.70 18.24
C ALA A 188 -2.24 3.72 17.30
N MET A 189 -1.22 3.31 16.54
CA MET A 189 -0.60 4.16 15.53
C MET A 189 -1.60 4.60 14.45
N GLU A 190 -2.50 3.71 14.02
CA GLU A 190 -3.53 4.06 13.04
C GLU A 190 -4.55 5.07 13.61
N MET A 191 -4.95 4.92 14.87
CA MET A 191 -5.83 5.85 15.57
C MET A 191 -5.18 7.22 15.75
N GLU A 192 -3.91 7.27 16.16
CA GLU A 192 -3.14 8.51 16.24
C GLU A 192 -3.02 9.18 14.87
N TRP A 193 -2.75 8.41 13.83
CA TRP A 193 -2.70 8.90 12.46
C TRP A 193 -4.05 9.48 12.02
N ARG A 194 -5.15 8.77 12.27
CA ARG A 194 -6.51 9.23 11.97
C ARG A 194 -6.84 10.52 12.71
N LYS A 195 -6.54 10.59 14.01
CA LYS A 195 -6.75 11.78 14.82
C LYS A 195 -5.96 12.97 14.28
N LYS A 196 -4.68 12.77 13.96
CA LYS A 196 -3.82 13.81 13.38
C LYS A 196 -4.34 14.31 12.03
N MET A 197 -4.83 13.41 11.18
CA MET A 197 -5.46 13.78 9.91
C MET A 197 -6.73 14.61 10.12
N GLU A 198 -7.58 14.21 11.06
CA GLU A 198 -8.80 14.93 11.40
C GLU A 198 -8.50 16.34 11.97
N ASP A 199 -7.46 16.48 12.79
CA ASP A 199 -7.01 17.78 13.32
C ASP A 199 -6.62 18.74 12.18
N LEU A 200 -5.82 18.26 11.22
CA LEU A 200 -5.43 19.06 10.04
C LEU A 200 -6.62 19.46 9.17
N GLU A 201 -7.61 18.56 9.02
CA GLU A 201 -8.84 18.87 8.29
C GLU A 201 -9.69 19.90 9.03
N ARG A 202 -9.79 19.80 10.37
CA ARG A 202 -10.48 20.78 11.20
C ARG A 202 -9.83 22.16 11.13
N GLU A 203 -8.50 22.24 11.15
CA GLU A 203 -7.76 23.49 10.97
C GLU A 203 -8.01 24.11 9.59
N ARG A 204 -7.92 23.30 8.53
CA ARG A 204 -8.23 23.75 7.16
C ARG A 204 -9.66 24.29 7.05
N ALA A 205 -10.64 23.54 7.56
CA ALA A 205 -12.04 23.94 7.55
C ALA A 205 -12.30 25.19 8.41
N ALA A 206 -11.55 25.40 9.50
CA ALA A 206 -11.61 26.62 10.29
C ALA A 206 -11.07 27.83 9.49
N MET A 207 -9.92 27.68 8.83
CA MET A 207 -9.38 28.74 7.96
C MET A 207 -10.36 29.09 6.84
N GLU A 208 -10.94 28.10 6.16
CA GLU A 208 -11.92 28.33 5.10
C GLU A 208 -13.17 29.06 5.62
N ARG A 209 -13.69 28.68 6.79
CA ARG A 209 -14.80 29.38 7.44
C ARG A 209 -14.48 30.85 7.70
N THR A 210 -13.33 31.14 8.29
CA THR A 210 -12.92 32.53 8.56
C THR A 210 -12.71 33.34 7.27
N TRP A 211 -12.24 32.70 6.20
CA TRP A 211 -12.08 33.35 4.90
C TRP A 211 -13.44 33.67 4.27
N ARG A 212 -14.38 32.72 4.27
CA ARG A 212 -15.74 32.94 3.77
C ARG A 212 -16.46 34.03 4.54
N GLU A 213 -16.34 34.05 5.87
CA GLU A 213 -16.94 35.10 6.69
C GLU A 213 -16.37 36.48 6.33
N LYS A 214 -15.04 36.61 6.20
CA LYS A 214 -14.41 37.87 5.77
C LYS A 214 -14.81 38.28 4.35
N GLU A 215 -14.96 37.33 3.45
CA GLU A 215 -15.44 37.58 2.09
C GLU A 215 -16.90 38.04 2.09
N GLU A 216 -17.77 37.38 2.84
CA GLU A 216 -19.16 37.78 2.99
C GLU A 216 -19.29 39.17 3.59
N GLN A 217 -18.46 39.50 4.59
CA GLN A 217 -18.38 40.86 5.14
C GLN A 217 -17.90 41.90 4.11
N ARG A 218 -17.06 41.51 3.14
CA ARG A 218 -16.73 42.39 2.00
C ARG A 218 -17.94 42.54 1.08
N ARG A 219 -18.60 41.44 0.73
CA ARG A 219 -19.78 41.41 -0.14
C ARG A 219 -20.91 42.28 0.42
N ILE A 220 -21.26 42.13 1.70
CA ILE A 220 -22.29 42.93 2.39
C ILE A 220 -21.96 44.43 2.32
N ARG A 221 -20.69 44.81 2.54
CA ARG A 221 -20.28 46.22 2.44
C ARG A 221 -20.37 46.76 1.03
N GLU A 222 -20.10 45.94 0.03
CA GLU A 222 -20.23 46.31 -1.38
C GLU A 222 -21.69 46.42 -1.81
N GLU A 223 -22.53 45.46 -1.40
CA GLU A 223 -23.97 45.46 -1.62
C GLU A 223 -24.64 46.68 -0.98
N ALA A 224 -24.32 47.00 0.28
CA ALA A 224 -24.83 48.21 0.92
C ALA A 224 -24.39 49.51 0.19
N ARG A 225 -23.24 49.52 -0.48
CA ARG A 225 -22.84 50.65 -1.35
C ARG A 225 -23.62 50.65 -2.66
N ALA A 226 -23.87 49.49 -3.24
CA ALA A 226 -24.68 49.34 -4.45
C ALA A 226 -26.13 49.80 -4.17
N GLU A 227 -26.76 49.32 -3.11
CA GLU A 227 -28.10 49.73 -2.68
C GLU A 227 -28.22 51.24 -2.50
N ARG A 228 -27.22 51.89 -1.88
CA ARG A 228 -27.21 53.36 -1.77
C ARG A 228 -27.15 54.05 -3.13
N ARG A 229 -26.36 53.52 -4.08
CA ARG A 229 -26.33 54.04 -5.46
C ARG A 229 -27.67 53.84 -6.15
N ASP A 230 -28.25 52.65 -6.03
CA ASP A 230 -29.51 52.29 -6.67
C ASP A 230 -30.69 53.10 -6.12
N ALA A 231 -30.70 53.37 -4.80
CA ALA A 231 -31.68 54.25 -4.18
C ALA A 231 -31.60 55.68 -4.73
N LEU A 232 -30.38 56.22 -4.87
CA LEU A 232 -30.18 57.53 -5.48
C LEU A 232 -30.64 57.57 -6.94
N ILE A 233 -30.28 56.55 -7.73
CA ILE A 233 -30.72 56.42 -9.12
C ILE A 233 -32.26 56.38 -9.19
N THR A 234 -32.90 55.60 -8.32
CA THR A 234 -34.36 55.49 -8.26
C THR A 234 -35.02 56.83 -7.95
N ILE A 235 -34.48 57.59 -6.98
CA ILE A 235 -34.98 58.93 -6.65
C ILE A 235 -34.84 59.87 -7.86
N LEU A 236 -33.70 59.85 -8.53
CA LEU A 236 -33.45 60.69 -9.72
C LEU A 236 -34.41 60.34 -10.87
N LEU A 237 -34.62 59.05 -11.15
CA LEU A 237 -35.56 58.60 -12.17
C LEU A 237 -37.00 59.04 -11.87
N ASN A 238 -37.44 58.94 -10.62
CA ASN A 238 -38.77 59.39 -10.21
C ASN A 238 -38.98 60.91 -10.38
N ASN A 239 -37.92 61.70 -10.18
CA ASN A 239 -37.98 63.15 -10.39
C ASN A 239 -38.00 63.54 -11.87
N LEU A 240 -37.44 62.70 -12.76
CA LEU A 240 -37.49 62.92 -14.22
C LEU A 240 -38.80 62.45 -14.86
N ALA A 241 -39.54 61.57 -14.17
CA ALA A 241 -40.82 61.04 -14.63
C ALA A 241 -42.04 61.91 -14.23
N ARG A 242 -41.81 63.00 -13.49
CA ARG A 242 -42.81 64.04 -13.18
C ARG A 242 -42.59 65.27 -14.06
#